data_AF-A0A2G0CH43-F1
#
_entry.id   AF-A0A2G0CH43-F1
#
_cell.length_a   1.000
_cell.length_b   1.000
_cell.length_c   1.000
_cell.angle_alpha   90.00
_cell.angle_beta   90.00
_cell.angle_gamma   90.00
#
_symmetry.space_group_name_H-M   'P 1'
#
loop_
_entity.id
_entity.type
_entity.pdbx_description
1 polymer ?
#
loop_
_entity_poly.entity_id
_entity_poly.type
_entity_poly.pdbx_seq_one_letter_code
_entity_poly.pdbx_strand_id
1 'polypeptide(L)'
;MLNLTNDLIFFDLEATGLNLTRDRIVQIALIKLFADGRPTEELEMKINPTVPVSAEATAIHGLTNADLQDAPTFAEVADRLYTFIGDADLGGYNSNRYDVPLLQEEFYRAGYFLDTSSRRLIDAQHIFYQMEPRTLGAALKFYAGKEMTDAHDALADVRATVEVFRGQLKHYAGATYTREDGTVIEPFTDIDAVAEFCRDDRFLDATRRIKRGPNGVPTFNFGKHAGKPVAEVFAKEPSYLKWILDKDFTTEVKALVQAIDEARRKG
;
A
#
# COMPACT_ATOMS: atom_id res chain seq x y z
N MET A 1 7.17 -28.42 10.25
CA MET A 1 6.49 -28.52 8.94
C MET A 1 5.03 -28.09 9.15
N LEU A 2 4.43 -27.33 8.23
CA LEU A 2 3.00 -26.97 8.32
C LEU A 2 2.17 -28.26 8.26
N ASN A 3 1.24 -28.44 9.20
CA ASN A 3 0.33 -29.59 9.20
C ASN A 3 -0.84 -29.33 8.25
N LEU A 4 -0.60 -29.52 6.95
CA LEU A 4 -1.59 -29.33 5.90
C LEU A 4 -2.61 -30.48 5.89
N THR A 5 -3.90 -30.14 5.78
CA THR A 5 -4.98 -31.13 5.61
C THR A 5 -5.51 -31.16 4.18
N ASN A 6 -5.40 -30.03 3.47
CA ASN A 6 -5.53 -29.92 2.03
C ASN A 6 -4.18 -29.43 1.47
N ASP A 7 -3.93 -29.66 0.18
CA ASP A 7 -2.84 -28.95 -0.51
C ASP A 7 -3.04 -27.43 -0.35
N LEU A 8 -1.96 -26.66 -0.43
CA LEU A 8 -2.00 -25.21 -0.32
C LEU A 8 -1.25 -24.60 -1.50
N ILE A 9 -1.89 -23.67 -2.20
CA ILE A 9 -1.27 -22.95 -3.30
C ILE A 9 -1.01 -21.51 -2.89
N PHE A 10 0.25 -21.09 -2.96
CA PHE A 10 0.59 -19.67 -2.98
C PHE A 10 0.61 -19.18 -4.42
N PHE A 11 -0.03 -18.04 -4.68
CA PHE A 11 -0.07 -17.46 -6.01
C PHE A 11 -0.06 -15.93 -5.97
N ASP A 12 0.32 -15.36 -7.11
CA ASP A 12 0.37 -13.92 -7.37
C ASP A 12 -0.03 -13.68 -8.83
N LEU A 13 -0.72 -12.55 -9.08
CA LEU A 13 -1.25 -12.20 -10.40
C LEU A 13 -0.76 -10.83 -10.84
N GLU A 14 -0.40 -10.73 -12.12
CA GLU A 14 -0.34 -9.44 -12.81
C GLU A 14 -1.59 -9.26 -13.65
N ALA A 15 -2.10 -8.03 -13.73
CA ALA A 15 -3.36 -7.73 -14.39
C ALA A 15 -3.34 -6.41 -15.18
N THR A 16 -4.32 -6.24 -16.07
CA THR A 16 -4.47 -5.02 -16.89
C THR A 16 -4.83 -3.76 -16.10
N GLY A 17 -5.27 -3.90 -14.85
CA GLY A 17 -5.71 -2.85 -13.94
C GLY A 17 -6.33 -3.43 -12.66
N LEU A 18 -6.94 -2.59 -11.81
CA LEU A 18 -7.42 -2.96 -10.46
C LEU A 18 -8.94 -3.27 -10.37
N ASN A 19 -9.68 -3.23 -11.48
CA ASN A 19 -11.11 -3.48 -11.52
C ASN A 19 -11.42 -4.97 -11.73
N LEU A 20 -11.82 -5.65 -10.66
CA LEU A 20 -12.15 -7.09 -10.65
C LEU A 20 -13.09 -7.56 -11.79
N THR A 21 -14.04 -6.72 -12.20
CA THR A 21 -15.04 -7.09 -13.22
C THR A 21 -14.59 -6.83 -14.66
N ARG A 22 -13.62 -5.92 -14.86
CA ARG A 22 -13.23 -5.43 -16.18
C ARG A 22 -11.83 -5.83 -16.59
N ASP A 23 -10.91 -5.85 -15.63
CA ASP A 23 -9.51 -6.17 -15.88
C ASP A 23 -9.29 -7.68 -16.03
N ARG A 24 -8.15 -8.04 -16.60
CA ARG A 24 -7.76 -9.40 -17.00
C ARG A 24 -6.40 -9.75 -16.45
N ILE A 25 -6.18 -11.04 -16.15
CA ILE A 25 -4.88 -11.56 -15.75
C ILE A 25 -3.96 -11.57 -16.98
N VAL A 26 -2.73 -11.08 -16.83
CA VAL A 26 -1.67 -11.08 -17.85
C VAL A 26 -0.49 -12.00 -17.50
N GLN A 27 -0.34 -12.34 -16.22
CA GLN A 27 0.61 -13.34 -15.75
C GLN A 27 0.07 -13.98 -14.46
N ILE A 28 0.34 -15.27 -14.30
CA ILE A 28 0.03 -16.02 -13.08
C ILE A 28 1.24 -16.88 -12.70
N ALA A 29 1.61 -16.84 -11.42
CA ALA A 29 2.60 -17.73 -10.83
C ALA A 29 1.95 -18.46 -9.65
N LEU A 30 2.15 -19.78 -9.56
CA LEU A 30 1.62 -20.63 -8.50
C LEU A 30 2.72 -21.55 -7.95
N ILE A 31 2.74 -21.73 -6.63
CA ILE A 31 3.54 -22.72 -5.92
C ILE A 31 2.61 -23.59 -5.10
N LYS A 32 2.57 -24.89 -5.39
CA LYS A 32 1.75 -25.87 -4.69
C LYS A 32 2.55 -26.62 -3.64
N LEU A 33 2.07 -26.56 -2.40
CA LEU A 33 2.54 -27.33 -1.26
C LEU A 33 1.57 -28.49 -1.07
N PHE A 34 2.08 -29.71 -1.07
CA PHE A 34 1.25 -30.90 -0.94
C PHE A 34 1.08 -31.32 0.51
N ALA A 35 -0.14 -31.72 0.88
CA ALA A 35 -0.44 -32.18 2.23
C ALA A 35 0.30 -33.48 2.62
N ASP A 36 0.63 -34.31 1.63
CA ASP A 36 1.37 -35.57 1.82
C ASP A 36 2.88 -35.36 2.02
N GLY A 37 3.37 -34.11 1.92
CA GLY A 37 4.76 -33.75 2.11
C GLY A 37 5.68 -34.03 0.91
N ARG A 38 5.15 -34.37 -0.26
CA ARG A 38 5.97 -34.45 -1.49
C ARG A 38 6.52 -33.07 -1.88
N PRO A 39 7.57 -33.01 -2.74
CA PRO A 39 8.17 -31.76 -3.17
C PRO A 39 7.15 -30.80 -3.78
N THR A 40 7.39 -29.50 -3.59
CA THR A 40 6.55 -28.45 -4.16
C THR A 40 6.57 -28.47 -5.68
N GLU A 41 5.45 -28.07 -6.28
CA GLU A 41 5.35 -27.88 -7.73
C GLU A 41 5.11 -26.41 -8.05
N GLU A 42 5.72 -25.95 -9.15
CA GLU A 42 5.63 -24.57 -9.60
C GLU A 42 4.98 -24.52 -10.98
N LEU A 43 4.14 -23.51 -11.20
CA LEU A 43 3.52 -23.24 -12.48
C LEU A 43 3.52 -21.74 -12.72
N GLU A 44 4.10 -21.31 -13.84
CA GLU A 44 4.10 -19.92 -14.26
C GLU A 44 3.70 -19.84 -15.74
N MET A 45 2.90 -18.82 -16.09
CA MET A 45 2.65 -18.48 -17.49
C MET A 45 2.21 -17.02 -17.66
N LYS A 46 2.56 -16.46 -18.81
CA LYS A 46 1.94 -15.24 -19.34
C LYS A 46 0.62 -15.59 -20.03
N ILE A 47 -0.32 -14.66 -19.99
CA ILE A 47 -1.67 -14.84 -20.52
C ILE A 47 -2.00 -13.65 -21.43
N ASN A 48 -2.54 -13.93 -22.62
CA ASN A 48 -3.09 -12.89 -23.48
C ASN A 48 -4.44 -12.45 -22.91
N PRO A 49 -4.58 -11.19 -22.44
CA PRO A 49 -5.80 -10.72 -21.80
C PRO A 49 -6.94 -10.47 -22.80
N THR A 50 -6.69 -10.49 -24.11
CA THR A 50 -7.64 -10.14 -25.20
C THR A 50 -8.17 -8.70 -25.13
N VAL A 51 -7.66 -7.88 -24.21
CA VAL A 51 -7.99 -6.47 -24.03
C VAL A 51 -6.69 -5.67 -23.84
N PRO A 52 -6.68 -4.35 -24.11
CA PRO A 52 -5.48 -3.55 -23.94
C PRO A 52 -4.99 -3.49 -22.49
N VAL A 53 -3.69 -3.70 -22.28
CA VAL A 53 -3.01 -3.41 -21.01
C VAL A 53 -2.85 -1.89 -20.85
N SER A 54 -3.21 -1.35 -19.68
CA SER A 54 -3.07 0.09 -19.38
C SER A 54 -1.60 0.51 -19.25
N ALA A 55 -1.32 1.79 -19.49
CA ALA A 55 0.04 2.33 -19.34
C ALA A 55 0.49 2.29 -17.87
N GLU A 56 -0.44 2.51 -16.94
CA GLU A 56 -0.22 2.42 -15.51
C GLU A 56 0.17 1.00 -15.09
N ALA A 57 -0.56 -0.02 -15.56
CA ALA A 57 -0.21 -1.43 -15.29
C ALA A 57 1.15 -1.79 -15.92
N THR A 58 1.37 -1.37 -17.17
CA THR A 58 2.66 -1.57 -17.87
C THR A 58 3.82 -0.95 -17.09
N ALA A 59 3.64 0.23 -16.49
CA ALA A 59 4.67 0.89 -15.68
C ALA A 59 4.99 0.14 -14.37
N ILE A 60 4.07 -0.69 -13.88
CA ILE A 60 4.22 -1.48 -12.66
C ILE A 60 4.93 -2.81 -12.97
N HIS A 61 4.34 -3.63 -13.84
CA HIS A 61 4.81 -5.01 -14.08
C HIS A 61 5.64 -5.17 -15.36
N GLY A 62 5.75 -4.14 -16.20
CA GLY A 62 6.61 -4.13 -17.39
C GLY A 62 6.13 -4.97 -18.58
N LEU A 63 4.91 -5.52 -18.55
CA LEU A 63 4.37 -6.34 -19.65
C LEU A 63 3.56 -5.47 -20.60
N THR A 64 3.97 -5.41 -21.85
CA THR A 64 3.27 -4.65 -22.88
C THR A 64 2.28 -5.54 -23.64
N ASN A 65 1.38 -4.92 -24.40
CA ASN A 65 0.49 -5.64 -25.31
C ASN A 65 1.27 -6.52 -26.33
N ALA A 66 2.46 -6.09 -26.75
CA ALA A 66 3.31 -6.86 -27.67
C ALA A 66 3.92 -8.10 -27.00
N ASP A 67 4.27 -8.02 -25.71
CA ASP A 67 4.83 -9.16 -24.96
C ASP A 67 3.83 -10.29 -24.75
N LEU A 68 2.53 -9.99 -24.85
CA LEU A 68 1.42 -10.88 -24.54
C LEU A 68 0.67 -11.37 -25.79
N GLN A 69 0.97 -10.85 -26.97
CA GLN A 69 0.19 -11.13 -28.19
C GLN A 69 0.17 -12.62 -28.55
N ASP A 70 1.30 -13.31 -28.34
CA ASP A 70 1.51 -14.72 -28.69
C ASP A 70 1.30 -15.66 -27.48
N ALA A 71 0.98 -15.11 -26.31
CA ALA A 71 0.64 -15.90 -25.12
C ALA A 71 -0.75 -16.54 -25.29
N PRO A 72 -1.02 -17.69 -24.65
CA PRO A 72 -2.36 -18.27 -24.66
C PRO A 72 -3.33 -17.37 -23.89
N THR A 73 -4.58 -17.35 -24.32
CA THR A 73 -5.69 -16.70 -23.59
C THR A 73 -6.02 -17.48 -22.31
N PHE A 74 -6.68 -16.81 -21.35
CA PHE A 74 -7.08 -17.48 -20.11
C PHE A 74 -7.95 -18.72 -20.38
N ALA A 75 -8.87 -18.63 -21.36
CA ALA A 75 -9.73 -19.74 -21.74
C ALA A 75 -8.96 -20.99 -22.22
N GLU A 76 -7.82 -20.80 -22.90
CA GLU A 76 -6.98 -21.90 -23.39
C GLU A 76 -6.20 -22.59 -22.26
N VAL A 77 -5.88 -21.87 -21.18
CA VAL A 77 -5.12 -22.41 -20.03
C VAL A 77 -5.99 -22.74 -18.82
N ALA A 78 -7.28 -22.39 -18.85
CA ALA A 78 -8.18 -22.53 -17.70
C ALA A 78 -8.25 -23.97 -17.19
N ASP A 79 -8.38 -24.97 -18.07
CA ASP A 79 -8.43 -26.38 -17.66
C ASP A 79 -7.17 -26.82 -16.90
N ARG A 80 -6.00 -26.43 -17.41
CA ARG A 80 -4.70 -26.73 -16.81
C ARG A 80 -4.56 -26.06 -15.44
N LEU A 81 -4.91 -24.77 -15.34
CA LEU A 81 -4.85 -24.02 -14.08
C LEU A 81 -5.84 -24.58 -13.05
N TYR A 82 -7.08 -24.86 -13.47
CA TYR A 82 -8.12 -25.41 -12.61
C TYR A 82 -7.73 -26.79 -12.07
N THR A 83 -7.16 -27.65 -12.93
CA THR A 83 -6.64 -28.98 -12.53
C THR A 83 -5.45 -28.87 -11.59
N PHE A 84 -4.52 -27.95 -11.86
CA PHE A 84 -3.38 -27.71 -10.98
C PHE A 84 -3.84 -27.24 -9.59
N ILE A 85 -4.82 -26.34 -9.55
CA ILE A 85 -5.43 -25.85 -8.31
C ILE A 85 -6.14 -26.97 -7.56
N GLY A 86 -6.97 -27.76 -8.25
CA GLY A 86 -7.72 -28.86 -7.64
C GLY A 86 -8.51 -28.38 -6.42
N ASP A 87 -8.46 -29.11 -5.31
CA ASP A 87 -9.12 -28.76 -4.04
C ASP A 87 -8.21 -28.02 -3.05
N ALA A 88 -7.07 -27.48 -3.52
CA ALA A 88 -6.12 -26.80 -2.67
C ALA A 88 -6.72 -25.56 -1.98
N ASP A 89 -6.33 -25.33 -0.74
CA ASP A 89 -6.47 -24.02 -0.10
C ASP A 89 -5.65 -22.99 -0.88
N LEU A 90 -6.04 -21.71 -0.77
CA LEU A 90 -5.41 -20.62 -1.52
C LEU A 90 -4.68 -19.68 -0.57
N GLY A 91 -3.48 -19.25 -0.96
CA GLY A 91 -2.65 -18.33 -0.20
C GLY A 91 -1.94 -17.32 -1.08
N GLY A 92 -1.51 -16.21 -0.49
CA GLY A 92 -0.76 -15.16 -1.17
C GLY A 92 -0.42 -14.02 -0.22
N TYR A 93 0.00 -12.88 -0.77
CA TYR A 93 0.29 -11.67 -0.01
C TYR A 93 -0.66 -10.56 -0.45
N ASN A 94 -1.62 -10.17 0.41
CA ASN A 94 -2.75 -9.29 0.03
C ASN A 94 -3.75 -9.90 -0.97
N SER A 95 -3.73 -11.22 -1.13
CA SER A 95 -4.46 -11.92 -2.19
C SER A 95 -5.96 -12.03 -1.95
N ASN A 96 -6.40 -12.07 -0.69
CA ASN A 96 -7.80 -12.33 -0.35
C ASN A 96 -8.76 -11.25 -0.87
N ARG A 97 -8.26 -10.02 -1.06
CA ARG A 97 -9.08 -8.86 -1.48
C ARG A 97 -9.02 -8.59 -2.97
N TYR A 98 -8.03 -9.13 -3.67
CA TYR A 98 -7.77 -8.78 -5.06
C TYR A 98 -7.54 -10.02 -5.93
N ASP A 99 -6.46 -10.76 -5.69
CA ASP A 99 -6.05 -11.88 -6.54
C ASP A 99 -7.06 -13.02 -6.55
N VAL A 100 -7.58 -13.39 -5.37
CA VAL A 100 -8.60 -14.45 -5.24
C VAL A 100 -9.87 -14.06 -6.02
N PRO A 101 -10.51 -12.90 -5.78
CA PRO A 101 -11.66 -12.45 -6.59
C PRO A 101 -11.36 -12.35 -8.09
N LEU A 102 -10.20 -11.82 -8.49
CA LEU A 102 -9.85 -11.68 -9.90
C LEU A 102 -9.71 -13.03 -10.59
N LEU A 103 -9.07 -14.01 -9.93
CA LEU A 103 -8.95 -15.38 -10.42
C LEU A 103 -10.31 -16.06 -10.56
N GLN A 104 -11.22 -15.86 -9.60
CA GLN A 104 -12.60 -16.35 -9.69
C GLN A 104 -13.32 -15.78 -10.91
N GLU A 105 -13.20 -14.48 -11.15
CA GLU A 105 -13.81 -13.81 -12.30
C GLU A 105 -13.25 -14.31 -13.64
N GLU A 106 -11.94 -14.54 -13.74
CA GLU A 106 -11.33 -15.11 -14.95
C GLU A 106 -11.77 -16.57 -15.19
N PHE A 107 -11.80 -17.41 -14.16
CA PHE A 107 -12.34 -18.77 -14.28
C PHE A 107 -13.80 -18.75 -14.71
N TYR A 108 -14.61 -17.86 -14.13
CA TYR A 108 -16.02 -17.74 -14.48
C TYR A 108 -16.22 -17.36 -15.95
N ARG A 109 -15.40 -16.43 -16.48
CA ARG A 109 -15.39 -16.09 -17.91
C ARG A 109 -15.02 -17.27 -18.81
N ALA A 110 -14.16 -18.17 -18.33
CA ALA A 110 -13.77 -19.39 -19.04
C ALA A 110 -14.71 -20.59 -18.81
N GLY A 111 -15.81 -20.41 -18.08
CA GLY A 111 -16.80 -21.47 -17.83
C GLY A 111 -16.51 -22.37 -16.62
N TYR A 112 -15.56 -21.98 -15.76
CA TYR A 112 -15.23 -22.68 -14.51
C TYR A 112 -15.76 -21.91 -13.30
N PHE A 113 -16.19 -22.63 -12.27
CA PHE A 113 -16.58 -22.02 -11.00
C PHE A 113 -15.55 -22.37 -9.92
N LEU A 114 -14.64 -21.44 -9.64
CA LEU A 114 -13.70 -21.58 -8.53
C LEU A 114 -14.41 -21.25 -7.21
N ASP A 115 -14.99 -22.27 -6.59
CA ASP A 115 -15.60 -22.16 -5.27
C ASP A 115 -14.53 -21.94 -4.20
N THR A 116 -14.58 -20.79 -3.52
CA THR A 116 -13.71 -20.45 -2.39
C THR A 116 -14.39 -20.63 -1.04
N SER A 117 -15.69 -20.93 -1.00
CA SER A 117 -16.43 -21.11 0.26
C SER A 117 -16.02 -22.36 1.04
N SER A 118 -15.47 -23.35 0.33
CA SER A 118 -14.97 -24.61 0.85
C SER A 118 -13.44 -24.64 1.07
N ARG A 119 -12.75 -23.53 0.78
CA ARG A 119 -11.28 -23.40 0.85
C ARG A 119 -10.87 -22.46 1.97
N ARG A 120 -9.70 -22.72 2.57
CA ARG A 120 -9.04 -21.74 3.45
C ARG A 120 -8.33 -20.71 2.59
N LEU A 121 -8.45 -19.44 2.98
CA LEU A 121 -7.75 -18.33 2.35
C LEU A 121 -6.66 -17.80 3.30
N ILE A 122 -5.40 -17.94 2.91
CA ILE A 122 -4.22 -17.62 3.73
C ILE A 122 -3.53 -16.36 3.19
N ASP A 123 -3.67 -15.25 3.90
CA ASP A 123 -3.06 -13.98 3.49
C ASP A 123 -1.86 -13.62 4.37
N ALA A 124 -0.67 -13.72 3.81
CA ALA A 124 0.59 -13.43 4.50
C ALA A 124 0.71 -11.96 4.91
N GLN A 125 0.14 -11.02 4.14
CA GLN A 125 0.10 -9.60 4.54
C GLN A 125 -0.79 -9.42 5.77
N HIS A 126 -1.96 -10.07 5.78
CA HIS A 126 -2.85 -9.98 6.93
C HIS A 126 -2.18 -10.51 8.20
N ILE A 127 -1.48 -11.64 8.10
CA ILE A 127 -0.68 -12.19 9.20
C ILE A 127 0.38 -11.19 9.65
N PHE A 128 1.16 -10.62 8.73
CA PHE A 128 2.18 -9.62 9.05
C PHE A 128 1.61 -8.42 9.81
N TYR A 129 0.50 -7.83 9.34
CA TYR A 129 -0.10 -6.66 10.00
C TYR A 129 -0.69 -6.97 11.37
N GLN A 130 -1.18 -8.18 11.60
CA GLN A 130 -1.68 -8.60 12.92
C GLN A 130 -0.53 -8.88 13.90
N MET A 131 0.55 -9.51 13.41
CA MET A 131 1.67 -9.95 14.26
C MET A 131 2.71 -8.85 14.50
N GLU A 132 2.79 -7.84 13.63
CA GLU A 132 3.76 -6.73 13.70
C GLU A 132 3.05 -5.36 13.86
N PRO A 133 2.33 -5.13 14.98
CA PRO A 133 1.53 -3.93 15.18
C PRO A 133 2.39 -2.67 15.32
N ARG A 134 1.89 -1.54 14.79
CA ARG A 134 2.57 -0.23 14.86
C ARG A 134 2.11 0.59 16.06
N THR A 135 2.32 0.04 17.25
CA THR A 135 1.98 0.66 18.54
C THR A 135 3.24 0.97 19.36
N LEU A 136 3.13 1.88 20.34
CA LEU A 136 4.24 2.20 21.25
C LEU A 136 4.74 0.95 22.00
N GLY A 137 3.83 0.11 22.49
CA GLY A 137 4.20 -1.13 23.20
C GLY A 137 4.98 -2.10 22.31
N ALA A 138 4.57 -2.25 21.04
CA ALA A 138 5.29 -3.08 20.08
C ALA A 138 6.68 -2.53 19.76
N ALA A 139 6.78 -1.20 19.56
CA ALA A 139 8.07 -0.54 19.37
C ALA A 139 8.98 -0.68 20.60
N LEU A 140 8.44 -0.55 21.81
CA LEU A 140 9.18 -0.70 23.06
C LEU A 140 9.75 -2.12 23.19
N LYS A 141 8.93 -3.12 22.89
CA LYS A 141 9.36 -4.52 22.87
C LYS A 141 10.46 -4.75 21.84
N PHE A 142 10.28 -4.25 20.62
CA PHE A 142 11.22 -4.46 19.53
C PHE A 142 12.58 -3.77 19.76
N TYR A 143 12.58 -2.48 20.11
CA TYR A 143 13.80 -1.69 20.22
C TYR A 143 14.47 -1.75 21.60
N ALA A 144 13.71 -2.02 22.66
CA ALA A 144 14.22 -2.00 24.03
C ALA A 144 14.05 -3.34 24.79
N GLY A 145 13.37 -4.34 24.21
CA GLY A 145 13.14 -5.64 24.85
C GLY A 145 12.24 -5.57 26.09
N LYS A 146 11.39 -4.55 26.19
CA LYS A 146 10.55 -4.28 27.36
C LYS A 146 9.07 -4.38 27.02
N GLU A 147 8.28 -4.89 27.97
CA GLU A 147 6.82 -4.85 27.90
C GLU A 147 6.29 -3.53 28.44
N MET A 148 5.18 -3.05 27.89
CA MET A 148 4.55 -1.81 28.34
C MET A 148 3.71 -2.07 29.58
N THR A 149 4.03 -1.40 30.68
CA THR A 149 3.25 -1.40 31.93
C THR A 149 2.59 -0.03 32.12
N ASP A 150 1.41 0.03 32.75
CA ASP A 150 0.69 1.28 33.04
C ASP A 150 0.41 2.14 31.80
N ALA A 151 0.03 1.49 30.69
CA ALA A 151 -0.37 2.15 29.46
C ALA A 151 -1.46 3.19 29.71
N HIS A 152 -1.37 4.34 29.02
CA HIS A 152 -2.27 5.51 29.15
C HIS A 152 -2.01 6.44 30.35
N ASP A 153 -0.94 6.23 31.12
CA ASP A 153 -0.32 7.31 31.89
C ASP A 153 0.67 8.10 31.00
N ALA A 154 0.51 9.41 30.95
CA ALA A 154 1.28 10.25 30.02
C ALA A 154 2.80 10.21 30.30
N LEU A 155 3.21 10.09 31.57
CA LEU A 155 4.63 10.05 31.90
C LEU A 155 5.22 8.66 31.61
N ALA A 156 4.47 7.59 31.85
CA ALA A 156 4.85 6.23 31.45
C ALA A 156 5.05 6.13 29.93
N ASP A 157 4.13 6.68 29.14
CA ASP A 157 4.22 6.69 27.67
C ASP A 157 5.44 7.49 27.17
N VAL A 158 5.74 8.65 27.77
CA VAL A 158 6.93 9.43 27.44
C VAL A 158 8.22 8.66 27.79
N ARG A 159 8.27 7.98 28.95
CA ARG A 159 9.43 7.15 29.33
C ARG A 159 9.64 6.00 28.36
N ALA A 160 8.57 5.31 27.98
CA ALA A 160 8.62 4.26 26.97
C ALA A 160 9.11 4.82 25.62
N THR A 161 8.62 6.00 25.22
CA THR A 161 9.06 6.68 23.98
C THR A 161 10.55 7.01 23.99
N VAL A 162 11.10 7.47 25.11
CA VAL A 162 12.54 7.74 25.24
C VAL A 162 13.36 6.44 25.09
N GLU A 163 12.89 5.34 25.67
CA GLU A 163 13.56 4.04 25.54
C GLU A 163 13.50 3.52 24.11
N VAL A 164 12.36 3.66 23.42
CA VAL A 164 12.21 3.37 21.99
C VAL A 164 13.21 4.19 21.18
N PHE A 165 13.25 5.51 21.39
CA PHE A 165 14.14 6.39 20.63
C PHE A 165 15.61 6.04 20.81
N ARG A 166 16.05 5.76 22.05
CA ARG A 166 17.42 5.27 22.32
C ARG A 166 17.70 3.95 21.62
N GLY A 167 16.74 3.03 21.65
CA GLY A 167 16.83 1.75 20.96
C GLY A 167 16.93 1.91 19.44
N GLN A 168 16.16 2.83 18.84
CA GLN A 168 16.24 3.18 17.43
C GLN A 168 17.62 3.75 17.05
N LEU A 169 18.14 4.73 17.81
CA LEU A 169 19.47 5.29 17.56
C LEU A 169 20.56 4.21 17.59
N LYS A 170 20.45 3.24 18.52
CA LYS A 170 21.37 2.10 18.58
C LYS A 170 21.18 1.13 17.42
N HIS A 171 19.93 0.79 17.10
CA HIS A 171 19.59 -0.19 16.08
C HIS A 171 19.97 0.29 14.67
N TYR A 172 19.84 1.58 14.40
CA TYR A 172 20.13 2.21 13.11
C TYR A 172 21.45 2.99 13.08
N ALA A 173 22.35 2.75 14.04
CA ALA A 173 23.65 3.42 14.07
C ALA A 173 24.44 3.16 12.79
N GLY A 174 24.79 4.22 12.05
CA GLY A 174 25.49 4.12 10.76
C GLY A 174 24.63 3.64 9.59
N ALA A 175 23.31 3.54 9.76
CA ALA A 175 22.41 3.16 8.67
C ALA A 175 22.27 4.30 7.65
N THR A 176 22.26 3.94 6.37
CA THR A 176 21.89 4.83 5.26
C THR A 176 20.43 4.60 4.88
N TYR A 177 19.78 5.64 4.33
CA TYR A 177 18.43 5.56 3.79
C TYR A 177 18.39 6.18 2.39
N THR A 178 17.81 5.46 1.42
CA THR A 178 17.61 5.94 0.05
C THR A 178 16.19 6.48 -0.08
N ARG A 179 16.05 7.76 -0.40
CA ARG A 179 14.76 8.41 -0.67
C ARG A 179 14.18 7.94 -2.00
N GLU A 180 12.90 8.19 -2.20
CA GLU A 180 12.19 7.84 -3.45
C GLU A 180 12.83 8.48 -4.70
N ASP A 181 13.48 9.65 -4.55
CA ASP A 181 14.20 10.34 -5.62
C ASP A 181 15.63 9.79 -5.87
N GLY A 182 16.03 8.74 -5.15
CA GLY A 182 17.35 8.12 -5.23
C GLY A 182 18.42 8.76 -4.34
N THR A 183 18.12 9.86 -3.64
CA THR A 183 19.08 10.51 -2.72
C THR A 183 19.36 9.61 -1.52
N VAL A 184 20.64 9.37 -1.23
CA VAL A 184 21.09 8.61 -0.05
C VAL A 184 21.43 9.57 1.08
N ILE A 185 20.91 9.31 2.28
CA ILE A 185 21.16 10.08 3.50
C ILE A 185 21.59 9.16 4.66
N GLU A 186 22.19 9.74 5.69
CA GLU A 186 22.51 9.06 6.96
C GLU A 186 21.72 9.70 8.10
N PRO A 187 20.48 9.25 8.37
CA PRO A 187 19.55 10.00 9.20
C PRO A 187 19.83 9.94 10.71
N PHE A 188 20.73 9.05 11.16
CA PHE A 188 20.96 8.79 12.59
C PHE A 188 22.36 9.22 13.05
N THR A 189 22.89 10.31 12.48
CA THR A 189 24.21 10.88 12.82
C THR A 189 24.16 11.86 13.98
N ASP A 190 23.20 12.78 13.97
CA ASP A 190 22.93 13.76 15.03
C ASP A 190 21.43 14.10 15.10
N ILE A 191 21.05 14.95 16.07
CA ILE A 191 19.65 15.28 16.30
C ILE A 191 19.03 16.11 15.17
N ASP A 192 19.83 16.89 14.44
CA ASP A 192 19.35 17.71 13.33
C ASP A 192 19.04 16.82 12.11
N ALA A 193 19.91 15.85 11.81
CA ALA A 193 19.68 14.83 10.79
C ALA A 193 18.44 13.98 11.10
N VAL A 194 18.27 13.57 12.36
CA VAL A 194 17.07 12.84 12.81
C VAL A 194 15.82 13.71 12.65
N ALA A 195 15.87 14.99 13.03
CA ALA A 195 14.75 15.91 12.90
C ALA A 195 14.36 16.14 11.43
N GLU A 196 15.35 16.24 10.54
CA GLU A 196 15.13 16.33 9.09
C GLU A 196 14.49 15.04 8.56
N PHE A 197 14.95 13.87 9.02
CA PHE A 197 14.39 12.58 8.62
C PHE A 197 12.93 12.40 9.05
N CYS A 198 12.55 12.95 10.20
CA CYS A 198 11.17 12.93 10.69
C CYS A 198 10.25 13.94 9.98
N ARG A 199 10.80 14.87 9.18
CA ARG A 199 10.01 15.91 8.53
C ARG A 199 9.20 15.33 7.37
N ASP A 200 7.91 15.64 7.36
CA ASP A 200 7.01 15.35 6.25
C ASP A 200 6.76 16.64 5.46
N ASP A 201 7.56 16.90 4.42
CA ASP A 201 7.52 18.12 3.61
C ASP A 201 6.40 18.12 2.54
N ARG A 202 5.65 17.01 2.46
CA ARG A 202 4.49 16.85 1.57
C ARG A 202 3.32 17.72 2.00
N PHE A 203 3.24 18.06 3.29
CA PHE A 203 2.16 18.87 3.86
C PHE A 203 2.65 20.23 4.34
N LEU A 204 1.79 21.24 4.25
CA LEU A 204 2.09 22.61 4.67
C LEU A 204 1.48 22.94 6.04
N ASP A 205 0.75 22.00 6.64
CA ASP A 205 0.16 22.10 7.97
C ASP A 205 0.15 20.73 8.68
N ALA A 206 0.14 20.74 10.01
CA ALA A 206 0.17 19.54 10.85
C ALA A 206 -1.07 18.66 10.68
N THR A 207 -2.22 19.23 10.28
CA THR A 207 -3.46 18.49 10.04
C THR A 207 -3.64 17.99 8.61
N ARG A 208 -2.59 18.14 7.78
CA ARG A 208 -2.51 17.62 6.41
C ARG A 208 -3.66 18.09 5.51
N ARG A 209 -4.15 19.32 5.73
CA ARG A 209 -5.27 19.91 4.97
C ARG A 209 -4.79 20.58 3.70
N ILE A 210 -3.61 21.17 3.72
CA ILE A 210 -2.93 21.78 2.60
C ILE A 210 -1.66 20.96 2.33
N LYS A 211 -1.49 20.53 1.08
CA LYS A 211 -0.30 19.80 0.64
C LYS A 211 0.50 20.62 -0.36
N ARG A 212 1.79 20.33 -0.43
CA ARG A 212 2.69 20.85 -1.46
C ARG A 212 2.35 20.16 -2.77
N GLY A 213 1.76 20.93 -3.70
CA GLY A 213 1.44 20.48 -5.04
C GLY A 213 2.63 20.65 -6.00
N PRO A 214 2.40 20.40 -7.30
CA PRO A 214 3.41 20.57 -8.34
C PRO A 214 4.06 21.96 -8.27
N ASN A 215 5.39 22.01 -8.46
CA ASN A 215 6.19 23.25 -8.38
C ASN A 215 6.06 24.01 -7.04
N GLY A 216 5.71 23.31 -5.96
CA GLY A 216 5.54 23.91 -4.64
C GLY A 216 4.20 24.62 -4.43
N VAL A 217 3.29 24.57 -5.40
CA VAL A 217 1.99 25.27 -5.32
C VAL A 217 1.12 24.65 -4.22
N PRO A 218 0.66 25.42 -3.22
CA PRO A 218 -0.25 24.89 -2.20
C PRO A 218 -1.57 24.39 -2.80
N THR A 219 -1.92 23.14 -2.51
CA THR A 219 -3.18 22.51 -2.96
C THR A 219 -3.97 21.98 -1.78
N PHE A 220 -5.30 21.93 -1.92
CA PHE A 220 -6.13 21.28 -0.92
C PHE A 220 -5.89 19.77 -0.91
N ASN A 221 -5.94 19.17 0.26
CA ASN A 221 -5.89 17.73 0.46
C ASN A 221 -7.20 17.17 1.07
N PHE A 222 -8.30 17.92 0.97
CA PHE A 222 -9.60 17.53 1.52
C PHE A 222 -10.77 18.10 0.73
N GLY A 223 -11.95 17.50 0.95
CA GLY A 223 -13.22 17.97 0.43
C GLY A 223 -13.32 17.94 -1.11
N LYS A 224 -14.36 18.59 -1.65
CA LYS A 224 -14.65 18.68 -3.10
C LYS A 224 -13.55 19.35 -3.93
N HIS A 225 -12.59 20.01 -3.27
CA HIS A 225 -11.49 20.73 -3.90
C HIS A 225 -10.13 20.06 -3.71
N ALA A 226 -10.09 18.83 -3.19
CA ALA A 226 -8.85 18.06 -3.07
C ALA A 226 -8.09 18.02 -4.42
N GLY A 227 -6.78 18.25 -4.35
CA GLY A 227 -5.87 18.36 -5.50
C GLY A 227 -5.85 19.73 -6.18
N LYS A 228 -6.80 20.63 -5.91
CA LYS A 228 -6.87 21.94 -6.57
C LYS A 228 -5.99 22.99 -5.87
N PRO A 229 -5.35 23.92 -6.63
CA PRO A 229 -4.60 25.03 -6.05
C PRO A 229 -5.47 25.90 -5.15
N VAL A 230 -4.97 26.18 -3.95
CA VAL A 230 -5.72 26.94 -2.92
C VAL A 230 -6.09 28.34 -3.44
N ALA A 231 -5.11 29.03 -4.05
CA ALA A 231 -5.30 30.37 -4.60
C ALA A 231 -6.37 30.41 -5.71
N GLU A 232 -6.39 29.42 -6.61
CA GLU A 232 -7.38 29.37 -7.69
C GLU A 232 -8.80 29.14 -7.17
N VAL A 233 -8.95 28.28 -6.16
CA VAL A 233 -10.25 28.02 -5.54
C VAL A 233 -10.76 29.29 -4.88
N PHE A 234 -9.92 30.06 -4.18
CA PHE A 234 -10.34 31.34 -3.59
C PHE A 234 -10.66 32.42 -4.62
N ALA A 235 -10.01 32.42 -5.78
CA ALA A 235 -10.38 33.31 -6.88
C ALA A 235 -11.76 32.97 -7.46
N LYS A 236 -12.07 31.68 -7.61
CA LYS A 236 -13.33 31.19 -8.20
C LYS A 236 -14.50 31.13 -7.21
N GLU A 237 -14.21 30.82 -5.95
CA GLU A 237 -15.19 30.63 -4.86
C GLU A 237 -14.69 31.34 -3.58
N PRO A 238 -14.70 32.69 -3.51
CA PRO A 238 -14.19 33.44 -2.34
C PRO A 238 -14.89 33.09 -1.02
N SER A 239 -16.15 32.64 -1.09
CA SER A 239 -16.91 32.15 0.07
C SER A 239 -16.28 30.92 0.72
N TYR A 240 -15.47 30.16 -0.01
CA TYR A 240 -14.78 28.98 0.51
C TYR A 240 -13.71 29.34 1.55
N LEU A 241 -12.99 30.47 1.36
CA LEU A 241 -12.07 30.99 2.38
C LEU A 241 -12.83 31.30 3.67
N LYS A 242 -13.94 32.04 3.56
CA LYS A 242 -14.77 32.38 4.73
C LYS A 242 -15.26 31.12 5.45
N TRP A 243 -15.71 30.11 4.70
CA TRP A 243 -16.10 28.83 5.26
C TRP A 243 -14.95 28.15 6.02
N ILE A 244 -13.72 28.14 5.51
CA ILE A 244 -12.56 27.58 6.24
C ILE A 244 -12.31 28.35 7.54
N LEU A 245 -12.39 29.69 7.52
CA LEU A 245 -12.15 30.52 8.69
C LEU A 245 -13.24 30.34 9.78
N ASP A 246 -14.49 30.12 9.36
CA ASP A 246 -15.64 29.94 10.25
C ASP A 246 -15.76 28.51 10.80
N LYS A 247 -15.10 27.52 10.20
CA LYS A 247 -15.17 26.11 10.60
C LYS A 247 -14.01 25.69 11.53
N ASP A 248 -14.10 24.47 12.02
CA ASP A 248 -13.16 23.85 12.97
C ASP A 248 -11.86 23.40 12.30
N PHE A 249 -11.21 24.33 11.59
CA PHE A 249 -9.83 24.18 11.14
C PHE A 249 -8.86 24.72 12.19
N THR A 250 -7.64 24.19 12.21
CA THR A 250 -6.59 24.66 13.10
C THR A 250 -6.20 26.10 12.76
N THR A 251 -5.65 26.80 13.76
CA THR A 251 -5.12 28.15 13.58
C THR A 251 -4.02 28.19 12.51
N GLU A 252 -3.20 27.15 12.41
CA GLU A 252 -2.18 27.00 11.37
C GLU A 252 -2.80 26.97 9.97
N VAL A 253 -3.82 26.13 9.75
CA VAL A 253 -4.51 26.08 8.44
C VAL A 253 -5.13 27.43 8.11
N LYS A 254 -5.82 28.06 9.08
CA LYS A 254 -6.45 29.37 8.89
C LYS A 254 -5.44 30.44 8.51
N ALA A 255 -4.32 30.53 9.25
CA ALA A 255 -3.24 31.47 8.96
C ALA A 255 -2.61 31.22 7.59
N LEU A 256 -2.35 29.95 7.24
CA LEU A 256 -1.77 29.57 5.97
C LEU A 256 -2.66 29.97 4.78
N VAL A 257 -3.96 29.65 4.84
CA VAL A 257 -4.88 30.00 3.74
C VAL A 257 -5.09 31.50 3.61
N GLN A 258 -5.06 32.25 4.72
CA GLN A 258 -5.10 33.71 4.70
C GLN A 258 -3.86 34.28 4.01
N ALA A 259 -2.66 33.80 4.38
CA ALA A 259 -1.41 34.24 3.75
C ALA A 259 -1.39 33.95 2.24
N ILE A 260 -1.90 32.79 1.82
CA ILE A 260 -2.03 32.43 0.39
C ILE A 260 -3.00 33.39 -0.32
N ASP A 261 -4.15 33.70 0.29
CA ASP A 261 -5.13 34.61 -0.31
C ASP A 261 -4.60 36.05 -0.39
N GLU A 262 -3.87 36.52 0.61
CA GLU A 262 -3.21 37.82 0.59
C GLU A 262 -2.16 37.92 -0.50
N ALA A 263 -1.30 36.90 -0.63
CA ALA A 263 -0.28 36.84 -1.69
C ALA A 263 -0.94 36.84 -3.07
N ARG A 264 -2.02 36.06 -3.24
CA ARG A 264 -2.82 36.01 -4.48
C ARG A 264 -3.41 37.37 -4.87
N ARG A 265 -3.87 38.19 -3.91
CA ARG A 265 -4.45 39.50 -4.20
C ARG A 265 -3.41 40.56 -4.58
N LYS A 266 -2.15 40.34 -4.25
CA LYS A 266 -1.02 41.26 -4.51
C LYS A 266 -0.33 41.01 -5.85
N GLY A 267 -0.45 39.80 -6.40
CA GLY A 267 0.05 39.42 -7.74
C GLY A 267 -1.04 39.46 -8.78
#